data_AF-A0AAW4ZMP6-F1
#
_entry.id   AF-A0AAW4ZMP6-F1
#
_cell.length_a   1.000
_cell.length_b   1.000
_cell.length_c   1.000
_cell.angle_alpha   90.00
_cell.angle_beta   90.00
_cell.angle_gamma   90.00
#
_symmetry.space_group_name_H-M   'P 1'
#
loop_
_entity.id
_entity.type
_entity.pdbx_description
1 polymer ?
#
loop_
_entity_poly.entity_id
_entity_poly.type
_entity_poly.pdbx_seq_one_letter_code
_entity_poly.pdbx_strand_id
1 'polypeptide(L)'
;MSIIFKFYLVFPIWNSVRTELSWTHSRTLTRIENESARLWYMNEAIEQNWSARALERQIGALYYDRLLSTQAKQQDLQPVIDEANHKTTALALTVKDYLRDPYIFDFLGLPSV
;
A
#
# COMPACT_ATOMS: atom_id res chain seq x y z
N MET A 1 -17.53 -8.99 15.84
CA MET A 1 -16.43 -9.97 15.74
C MET A 1 -15.10 -9.24 15.89
N SER A 2 -14.23 -9.65 16.81
CA SER A 2 -13.01 -8.89 17.15
C SER A 2 -11.98 -8.93 16.02
N ILE A 3 -11.29 -7.81 15.77
CA ILE A 3 -10.33 -7.64 14.66
C ILE A 3 -9.15 -8.62 14.77
N ILE A 4 -8.77 -8.94 16.00
CA ILE A 4 -7.68 -9.85 16.33
C ILE A 4 -8.01 -11.27 15.86
N PHE A 5 -9.25 -11.72 16.08
CA PHE A 5 -9.68 -13.06 15.67
C PHE A 5 -9.66 -13.24 14.15
N LYS A 6 -10.16 -12.24 13.40
CA LYS A 6 -10.07 -12.24 11.94
C LYS A 6 -8.63 -12.24 11.45
N PHE A 7 -7.74 -11.50 12.10
CA PHE A 7 -6.34 -11.47 11.76
C PHE A 7 -5.69 -12.86 11.89
N TYR A 8 -5.93 -13.58 12.99
CA TYR A 8 -5.40 -14.94 13.17
C TYR A 8 -5.92 -15.94 12.14
N LEU A 9 -7.16 -15.80 11.70
CA LEU A 9 -7.72 -16.67 10.65
C LEU A 9 -7.07 -16.42 9.28
N VAL A 10 -6.73 -15.15 9.00
CA VAL A 10 -6.13 -14.75 7.72
C VAL A 10 -4.61 -14.99 7.71
N PHE A 11 -3.95 -14.80 8.84
CA PHE A 11 -2.50 -14.96 9.00
C PHE A 11 -2.23 -15.97 10.13
N PRO A 12 -2.31 -17.29 9.85
CA PRO A 12 -2.17 -18.32 10.87
C PRO A 12 -0.75 -18.38 11.48
N ILE A 13 0.26 -17.90 10.76
CA ILE A 13 1.64 -17.80 11.24
C ILE A 13 1.97 -16.32 11.44
N TRP A 14 1.95 -15.83 12.67
CA TRP A 14 2.14 -14.40 12.95
C TRP A 14 3.51 -13.86 12.51
N ASN A 15 4.55 -14.71 12.53
CA ASN A 15 5.89 -14.40 12.01
C ASN A 15 5.99 -14.38 10.48
N SER A 16 4.94 -14.77 9.74
CA SER A 16 4.94 -14.73 8.27
C SER A 16 4.46 -13.39 7.70
N VAL A 17 4.09 -12.44 8.56
CA VAL A 17 3.71 -11.10 8.10
C VAL A 17 4.97 -10.42 7.57
N ARG A 18 4.87 -9.94 6.33
CA ARG A 18 5.92 -9.18 5.64
C ARG A 18 6.30 -7.95 6.46
N THR A 19 7.57 -7.83 6.83
CA THR A 19 8.10 -6.70 7.63
C THR A 19 8.07 -5.38 6.87
N GLU A 20 7.94 -5.44 5.54
CA GLU A 20 7.78 -4.30 4.64
C GLU A 20 6.42 -3.61 4.83
N LEU A 21 5.43 -4.30 5.39
CA LEU A 21 4.08 -3.80 5.59
C LEU A 21 3.80 -3.48 7.05
N SER A 22 3.38 -2.24 7.32
CA SER A 22 2.98 -1.81 8.65
C SER A 22 1.68 -2.49 9.12
N TRP A 23 1.42 -2.50 10.43
CA TRP A 23 0.19 -3.07 11.02
C TRP A 23 -1.10 -2.52 10.39
N THR A 24 -1.10 -1.25 9.97
CA THR A 24 -2.24 -0.64 9.28
C THR A 24 -2.52 -1.29 7.93
N HIS A 25 -1.48 -1.70 7.19
CA HIS A 25 -1.66 -2.46 5.94
C HIS A 25 -2.30 -3.81 6.22
N SER A 26 -1.77 -4.57 7.17
CA SER A 26 -2.31 -5.89 7.52
C SER A 26 -3.77 -5.78 7.96
N ARG A 27 -4.11 -4.77 8.76
CA ARG A 27 -5.51 -4.49 9.14
C ARG A 27 -6.40 -4.26 7.91
N THR A 28 -5.95 -3.48 6.92
CA THR A 28 -6.72 -3.26 5.69
C THR A 28 -6.86 -4.57 4.89
N LEU A 29 -5.79 -5.34 4.74
CA LEU A 29 -5.78 -6.62 4.02
C LEU A 29 -6.68 -7.70 4.67
N THR A 30 -6.84 -7.71 6.00
CA THR A 30 -7.77 -8.64 6.66
C THR A 30 -9.24 -8.43 6.30
N ARG A 31 -9.60 -7.24 5.78
CA ARG A 31 -10.99 -6.93 5.36
C ARG A 31 -11.34 -7.54 4.01
N ILE A 32 -10.34 -7.88 3.20
CA ILE A 32 -10.53 -8.52 1.90
C ILE A 32 -10.93 -9.98 2.13
N GLU A 33 -12.03 -10.41 1.51
CA GLU A 33 -12.52 -11.79 1.66
C GLU A 33 -11.78 -12.74 0.73
N ASN A 34 -11.60 -12.35 -0.53
CA ASN A 34 -10.89 -13.14 -1.53
C ASN A 34 -9.38 -13.20 -1.25
N GLU A 35 -8.85 -14.41 -1.10
CA GLU A 35 -7.42 -14.65 -0.86
C GLU A 35 -6.53 -14.24 -2.04
N SER A 36 -6.96 -14.47 -3.29
CA SER A 36 -6.15 -14.11 -4.47
C SER A 36 -5.98 -12.60 -4.59
N ALA A 37 -7.07 -11.85 -4.39
CA ALA A 37 -7.04 -10.39 -4.36
C ALA A 37 -6.17 -9.88 -3.22
N ARG A 38 -6.27 -10.50 -2.04
CA ARG A 38 -5.47 -10.13 -0.85
C ARG A 38 -3.97 -10.27 -1.11
N LEU A 39 -3.55 -11.43 -1.64
CA LEU A 39 -2.14 -11.68 -1.97
C LEU A 39 -1.63 -10.74 -3.04
N TRP A 40 -2.46 -10.46 -4.05
CA TRP A 40 -2.11 -9.53 -5.11
C TRP A 40 -1.90 -8.10 -4.59
N TYR A 41 -2.85 -7.56 -3.82
CA TYR A 41 -2.72 -6.24 -3.19
C TYR A 41 -1.54 -6.16 -2.22
N MET A 42 -1.21 -7.26 -1.55
CA MET A 42 -0.04 -7.33 -0.66
C MET A 42 1.27 -7.19 -1.44
N ASN A 43 1.42 -7.90 -2.55
CA ASN A 43 2.62 -7.83 -3.39
C ASN A 43 2.73 -6.46 -4.06
N GLU A 44 1.63 -5.96 -4.64
CA GLU A 44 1.61 -4.68 -5.34
C GLU A 44 1.92 -3.51 -4.39
N ALA A 45 1.41 -3.57 -3.14
CA ALA A 45 1.71 -2.56 -2.14
C ALA A 45 3.20 -2.51 -1.77
N ILE A 46 3.89 -3.65 -1.80
CA ILE A 46 5.34 -3.72 -1.55
C ILE A 46 6.10 -3.20 -2.77
N GLU A 47 5.76 -3.67 -3.97
CA GLU A 47 6.44 -3.33 -5.22
C GLU A 47 6.33 -1.83 -5.55
N GLN A 48 5.14 -1.25 -5.35
CA GLN A 48 4.87 0.16 -5.60
C GLN A 48 5.04 1.04 -4.34
N ASN A 49 5.52 0.45 -3.23
CA ASN A 49 5.73 1.10 -1.94
C ASN A 49 4.53 1.95 -1.50
N TRP A 50 3.32 1.38 -1.62
CA TRP A 50 2.08 2.07 -1.28
C TRP A 50 2.01 2.33 0.22
N SER A 51 1.55 3.53 0.58
CA SER A 51 1.16 3.80 1.96
C SER A 51 -0.17 3.10 2.31
N ALA A 52 -0.47 2.95 3.60
CA ALA A 52 -1.71 2.28 4.02
C ALA A 52 -2.98 2.99 3.48
N ARG A 53 -2.91 4.31 3.29
CA ARG A 53 -3.97 5.11 2.65
C ARG A 53 -4.06 4.86 1.15
N ALA A 54 -2.92 4.73 0.48
CA ALA A 54 -2.86 4.38 -0.94
C ALA A 54 -3.49 3.01 -1.17
N LEU A 55 -3.09 2.00 -0.38
CA LEU A 55 -3.69 0.66 -0.43
C LEU A 55 -5.21 0.70 -0.24
N GLU A 56 -5.71 1.40 0.78
CA GLU A 56 -7.16 1.52 1.03
C GLU A 56 -7.89 2.18 -0.14
N ARG A 57 -7.28 3.20 -0.77
CA ARG A 57 -7.83 3.88 -1.94
C ARG A 57 -7.87 2.97 -3.17
N GLN A 58 -6.83 2.18 -3.41
CA GLN A 58 -6.80 1.23 -4.54
C GLN A 58 -7.81 0.10 -4.37
N ILE A 59 -7.97 -0.41 -3.14
CA ILE A 59 -9.02 -1.38 -2.81
C ILE A 59 -10.40 -0.77 -3.05
N GLY A 60 -10.66 0.45 -2.57
CA GLY A 60 -11.95 1.13 -2.75
C GLY A 60 -12.26 1.44 -4.22
N ALA A 61 -11.24 1.61 -5.04
CA ALA A 61 -11.38 1.83 -6.48
C ALA A 61 -11.46 0.52 -7.28
N LEU A 62 -11.59 -0.65 -6.64
CA LEU A 62 -11.66 -1.97 -7.28
C LEU A 62 -10.54 -2.18 -8.32
N TYR A 63 -9.32 -1.78 -7.96
CA TYR A 63 -8.18 -1.77 -8.89
C TYR A 63 -7.86 -3.19 -9.41
N TYR A 64 -7.90 -4.19 -8.53
CA TYR A 64 -7.76 -5.60 -8.87
C TYR A 64 -8.79 -6.08 -9.89
N ASP A 65 -10.08 -5.78 -9.67
CA ASP A 65 -11.15 -6.23 -10.58
C ASP A 65 -11.07 -5.52 -11.93
N ARG A 66 -10.69 -4.23 -11.93
CA ARG A 66 -10.41 -3.48 -13.16
C ARG A 66 -9.27 -4.12 -13.93
N LEU A 67 -8.18 -4.46 -13.26
CA LEU A 67 -7.01 -5.11 -13.85
C LEU A 67 -7.34 -6.49 -14.46
N LEU A 68 -8.13 -7.31 -13.76
CA LEU A 68 -8.64 -8.57 -14.30
C LEU A 68 -9.52 -8.36 -15.54
N SER A 69 -10.36 -7.32 -15.52
CA SER A 69 -11.24 -6.99 -16.65
C SER A 69 -10.46 -6.50 -17.89
N THR A 70 -9.32 -5.82 -17.70
CA THR A 70 -8.41 -5.42 -18.80
C THR A 70 -7.57 -6.59 -19.30
N GLN A 71 -7.05 -7.45 -18.41
CA GLN A 71 -6.36 -8.70 -18.80
C GLN A 71 -7.27 -9.65 -19.60
N ALA A 72 -8.54 -9.78 -19.20
CA ALA A 72 -9.53 -10.56 -19.95
C ALA A 72 -9.87 -9.95 -21.32
N LYS A 73 -9.57 -8.65 -21.53
CA LYS A 73 -9.79 -7.93 -22.80
C LYS A 73 -8.52 -7.79 -23.66
N GLN A 74 -7.40 -8.43 -23.28
CA GLN A 74 -6.13 -8.47 -24.02
C GLN A 74 -5.48 -7.10 -24.36
N GLN A 75 -5.94 -5.97 -23.82
CA GLN A 75 -5.44 -4.67 -24.26
C GLN A 75 -5.19 -3.71 -23.09
N ASP A 76 -3.91 -3.37 -22.95
CA ASP A 76 -3.30 -2.29 -22.17
C ASP A 76 -3.65 -2.17 -20.67
N LEU A 77 -2.74 -2.70 -19.85
CA LEU A 77 -2.67 -2.49 -18.40
C LEU A 77 -2.13 -1.09 -18.02
N GLN A 78 -1.33 -0.48 -18.90
CA GLN A 78 -0.67 0.81 -18.72
C GLN A 78 -1.61 1.96 -18.28
N PRO A 79 -2.76 2.23 -18.94
CA PRO A 79 -3.61 3.35 -18.55
C PRO A 79 -4.23 3.19 -17.15
N VAL A 80 -4.47 1.94 -16.73
CA VAL A 80 -5.02 1.63 -15.41
C VAL A 80 -3.95 1.90 -14.34
N ILE A 81 -2.70 1.49 -14.60
CA ILE A 81 -1.54 1.75 -13.74
C ILE A 81 -1.25 3.25 -13.63
N ASP A 82 -1.28 3.98 -14.74
CA ASP A 82 -1.02 5.42 -14.77
C ASP A 82 -2.07 6.21 -13.98
N GLU A 83 -3.36 5.87 -14.10
CA GLU A 83 -4.40 6.46 -13.28
C GLU A 83 -4.21 6.20 -11.79
N ALA A 84 -3.83 4.97 -11.42
CA ALA A 84 -3.60 4.59 -10.04
C ALA A 84 -2.41 5.35 -9.45
N ASN A 85 -1.33 5.49 -10.21
CA ASN A 85 -0.15 6.26 -9.85
C ASN A 85 -0.50 7.73 -9.68
N HIS A 86 -1.20 8.35 -10.63
CA HIS A 86 -1.60 9.76 -10.53
C HIS A 86 -2.50 10.04 -9.32
N LYS A 87 -3.36 9.09 -8.93
CA LYS A 87 -4.20 9.22 -7.73
C LYS A 87 -3.39 9.04 -6.44
N THR A 88 -2.24 8.38 -6.50
CA THR A 88 -1.45 7.97 -5.32
C THR A 88 -0.22 8.84 -5.08
N THR A 89 0.30 9.53 -6.10
CA THR A 89 1.49 10.40 -6.02
C THR A 89 1.40 11.47 -4.94
N ALA A 90 0.24 12.06 -4.70
CA ALA A 90 0.04 13.05 -3.63
C ALA A 90 0.18 12.46 -2.20
N LEU A 91 0.12 11.13 -2.07
CA LEU A 91 0.28 10.40 -0.81
C LEU A 91 1.70 9.82 -0.66
N ALA A 92 2.53 9.91 -1.69
CA ALA A 92 3.93 9.51 -1.62
C ALA A 92 4.69 10.57 -0.82
N LEU A 93 5.35 10.16 0.26
CA LEU A 93 6.18 11.04 1.06
C LEU A 93 7.37 11.51 0.21
N THR A 94 7.53 12.82 0.04
CA THR A 94 8.66 13.35 -0.71
C THR A 94 9.86 13.52 0.21
N VAL A 95 11.08 13.40 -0.33
CA VAL A 95 12.33 13.65 0.43
C VAL A 95 12.33 15.04 1.10
N LYS A 96 11.64 16.02 0.50
CA LYS A 96 11.44 17.36 1.07
C LYS A 96 10.58 17.37 2.34
N ASP A 97 9.65 16.44 2.49
CA ASP A 97 8.87 16.32 3.73
C ASP A 97 9.72 15.79 4.88
N TYR A 98 10.73 14.96 4.57
CA TYR A 98 11.71 14.46 5.53
C TYR A 98 12.67 15.57 5.99
N LEU A 99 13.08 16.46 5.07
CA LEU A 99 13.97 17.59 5.34
C LEU A 99 13.34 18.73 6.17
N ARG A 100 12.08 18.62 6.62
CA ARG A 100 11.46 19.61 7.51
C ARG A 100 11.72 19.37 9.00
N ASP A 101 12.38 18.29 9.36
CA ASP A 101 12.69 18.01 10.76
C ASP A 101 13.88 18.87 11.21
N PRO A 102 13.70 19.85 12.11
CA PRO A 102 14.77 20.77 12.53
C PRO A 102 15.98 20.02 13.08
N TYR A 103 15.72 18.86 13.69
CA TYR A 103 16.74 18.00 14.29
C TYR A 103 17.70 17.39 13.26
N ILE A 104 17.27 17.21 12.00
CA ILE A 104 18.13 16.67 10.95
C ILE A 104 19.21 17.68 10.56
N PHE A 105 18.90 18.98 10.58
CA PHE A 105 19.88 20.03 10.28
C PHE A 105 20.94 20.14 11.37
N ASP A 106 20.55 20.04 12.64
CA ASP A 106 21.46 20.00 13.79
C ASP A 106 22.36 18.76 13.74
N PHE A 107 21.82 17.60 13.34
CA PHE A 107 22.59 16.37 13.18
C PHE A 107 23.62 16.45 12.03
N LEU A 108 23.27 17.12 10.94
CA LEU A 108 24.14 17.30 9.77
C LEU A 108 25.09 18.52 9.88
N GLY A 109 24.99 19.32 10.95
CA GLY A 109 25.81 20.51 11.15
C GLY A 109 25.56 21.62 10.12
N LEU A 110 24.38 21.65 9.51
CA LEU A 110 24.02 22.66 8.51
C LEU A 110 23.31 23.84 9.18
N PRO A 111 23.55 25.09 8.74
CA PRO A 111 22.82 26.24 9.25
C PRO A 111 21.33 26.11 8.91
N SER A 112 20.46 26.27 9.92
CA SER A 112 19.02 26.32 9.74
C SER A 112 18.65 27.49 8.81
N VAL A 113 17.93 27.21 7.72
CA VAL A 113 17.44 28.21 6.75
C VAL A 113 16.11 28.80 7.21
#